data_AF-A0A4C1WTM1-F1
#
_entry.id   AF-A0A4C1WTM1-F1
#
_cell.length_a   1.000
_cell.length_b   1.000
_cell.length_c   1.000
_cell.angle_alpha   90.00
_cell.angle_beta   90.00
_cell.angle_gamma   90.00
#
_symmetry.space_group_name_H-M   'P 1'
#
loop_
_entity.id
_entity.type
_entity.pdbx_description
1 polymer ?
#
loop_
_entity_poly.entity_id
_entity_poly.type
_entity_poly.pdbx_seq_one_letter_code
_entity_poly.pdbx_strand_id
1 'polypeptide(L)'
;MMMNGIKISDEGCGGDPNAESGCAGYCGNTCTTYNWTDQQRRMYCPHICIKGCNCKSGYVYDDNVEECVLLEDCIKKMTVSAKEFGMFIKYQMV
;
A
#
# COMPACT_ATOMS: atom_id res chain seq x y z
N MET A 1 27.00 -0.73 4.57
CA MET A 1 27.73 0.14 5.52
C MET A 1 26.70 1.06 6.16
N MET A 2 26.67 1.14 7.49
CA MET A 2 25.75 2.04 8.19
C MET A 2 26.22 3.48 7.98
N MET A 3 25.36 4.33 7.41
CA MET A 3 25.55 5.78 7.47
C MET A 3 24.25 6.44 7.95
N ASN A 4 24.36 6.98 9.16
CA ASN A 4 23.56 8.04 9.77
C ASN A 4 22.39 8.57 8.92
N GLY A 5 21.17 8.13 9.25
CA GLY A 5 19.93 8.90 9.03
C GLY A 5 19.54 9.24 7.59
N ILE A 6 20.24 8.74 6.57
CA ILE A 6 19.87 8.87 5.17
C ILE A 6 19.55 7.45 4.70
N LYS A 7 18.28 7.19 4.36
CA LYS A 7 17.89 5.97 3.66
C LYS A 7 18.61 5.97 2.31
N ILE A 8 19.82 5.42 2.26
CA ILE A 8 20.52 5.12 1.02
C ILE A 8 19.73 3.97 0.41
N SER A 9 18.79 4.31 -0.48
CA SER A 9 18.01 3.37 -1.25
C SER A 9 18.89 2.77 -2.35
N ASP A 10 19.79 1.87 -1.95
CA ASP A 10 20.49 1.00 -2.90
C ASP A 10 19.45 0.06 -3.53
N GLU A 11 19.20 0.28 -4.82
CA GLU A 11 18.84 -0.76 -5.79
C GLU A 11 17.61 -1.63 -5.44
N GLY A 12 16.49 -1.02 -5.08
CA GLY A 12 15.21 -1.73 -5.04
C GLY A 12 14.18 -1.01 -4.20
N CYS A 13 13.10 -0.56 -4.83
CA CYS A 13 11.81 -0.24 -4.21
C CYS A 13 11.81 0.26 -2.76
N GLY A 14 12.67 1.24 -2.44
CA GLY A 14 12.76 1.85 -1.11
C GLY A 14 13.31 0.96 0.01
N GLY A 15 13.91 -0.20 -0.31
CA GLY A 15 14.34 -1.20 0.65
C GLY A 15 13.21 -2.08 1.19
N ASP A 16 12.02 -2.02 0.59
CA ASP A 16 10.89 -2.83 0.97
C ASP A 16 11.11 -4.31 0.58
N PRO A 17 11.21 -5.24 1.54
CA PRO A 17 11.45 -6.65 1.27
C PRO A 17 10.26 -7.35 0.58
N ASN A 18 9.09 -6.72 0.58
CA ASN A 18 7.86 -7.22 -0.03
C ASN A 18 7.58 -6.57 -1.39
N ALA A 19 8.46 -5.67 -1.86
CA ALA A 19 8.40 -5.09 -3.18
C ALA A 19 9.42 -5.73 -4.13
N GLU A 20 9.14 -5.64 -5.42
CA GLU A 20 10.02 -6.04 -6.50
C GLU A 20 9.92 -5.06 -7.67
N SER A 21 10.95 -5.02 -8.51
CA SER A 21 10.91 -4.20 -9.71
C SER A 21 9.87 -4.74 -10.70
N GLY A 22 9.04 -3.87 -11.24
CA GLY A 22 7.95 -4.26 -12.14
C GLY A 22 7.45 -3.14 -13.03
N CYS A 23 6.27 -3.37 -13.59
CA CYS A 23 5.55 -2.40 -14.43
C CYS A 23 4.37 -1.82 -13.63
N ALA A 24 4.14 -0.51 -13.78
CA ALA A 24 2.95 0.21 -13.32
C ALA A 24 2.90 0.73 -11.87
N GLY A 25 3.98 0.60 -11.08
CA GLY A 25 4.15 1.41 -9.85
C GLY A 25 3.02 1.24 -8.84
N TYR A 26 2.70 -0.01 -8.48
CA TYR A 26 1.59 -0.38 -7.57
C TYR A 26 0.17 -0.10 -8.09
N CYS A 27 -0.02 0.39 -9.31
CA CYS A 27 -1.34 0.76 -9.81
C CYS A 27 -2.34 -0.41 -9.75
N GLY A 28 -3.51 -0.15 -9.14
CA GLY A 28 -4.58 -1.14 -8.98
C GLY A 28 -4.26 -2.25 -7.98
N ASN A 29 -3.15 -2.13 -7.22
CA ASN A 29 -2.75 -3.06 -6.17
C ASN A 29 -2.35 -2.32 -4.87
N THR A 30 -3.17 -1.37 -4.45
CA THR A 30 -3.02 -0.64 -3.17
C THR A 30 -4.11 -1.03 -2.17
N CYS A 31 -3.96 -0.69 -0.89
CA CYS A 31 -5.01 -0.90 0.14
C CYS A 31 -6.37 -0.27 -0.24
N THR A 32 -6.41 0.73 -1.12
CA THR A 32 -7.63 1.40 -1.58
C THR A 32 -8.15 0.89 -2.93
N THR A 33 -7.33 0.16 -3.68
CA THR A 33 -7.62 -0.24 -5.07
C THR A 33 -7.54 -1.74 -5.34
N TYR A 34 -7.14 -2.55 -4.35
CA TYR A 34 -7.01 -4.02 -4.47
C TYR A 34 -8.28 -4.72 -4.95
N ASN A 35 -9.45 -4.14 -4.67
CA ASN A 35 -10.76 -4.68 -5.03
C ASN A 35 -11.29 -4.16 -6.37
N TRP A 36 -10.50 -3.40 -7.13
CA TRP A 36 -10.89 -2.95 -8.45
C TRP A 36 -11.19 -4.13 -9.37
N THR A 37 -12.21 -3.97 -10.20
CA THR A 37 -12.50 -4.87 -11.30
C THR A 37 -11.46 -4.74 -12.41
N ASP A 38 -11.37 -5.71 -13.31
CA ASP A 38 -10.53 -5.60 -14.51
C ASP A 38 -10.90 -4.40 -15.38
N GLN A 39 -12.18 -4.01 -15.41
CA GLN A 39 -12.60 -2.80 -16.13
C GLN A 39 -12.04 -1.54 -15.48
N GLN A 40 -12.09 -1.44 -14.15
CA GLN A 40 -11.51 -0.29 -13.43
C GLN A 40 -9.99 -0.23 -13.59
N ARG A 41 -9.28 -1.36 -13.46
CA ARG A 41 -7.84 -1.41 -13.70
C ARG A 41 -7.47 -0.93 -15.11
N ARG A 42 -8.20 -1.36 -16.15
CA ARG A 42 -7.99 -0.89 -17.53
C ARG A 42 -8.28 0.59 -17.74
N MET A 43 -9.24 1.13 -16.99
CA MET A 43 -9.63 2.54 -17.11
C MET A 43 -8.66 3.49 -16.40
N TYR A 44 -8.12 3.09 -15.25
CA TYR A 44 -7.32 3.95 -14.38
C TYR A 44 -5.82 3.68 -14.42
N CYS A 45 -5.39 2.47 -14.79
CA CYS A 45 -3.97 2.15 -14.92
C CYS A 45 -3.50 2.28 -16.37
N PRO A 46 -2.32 2.87 -16.60
CA PRO A 46 -1.74 2.92 -17.93
C PRO A 46 -1.45 1.49 -18.42
N HIS A 47 -1.83 1.20 -19.67
CA HIS A 47 -1.52 -0.06 -20.34
C HIS A 47 -0.06 -0.17 -20.81
N ILE A 48 0.77 0.84 -20.52
CA ILE A 48 2.19 0.87 -20.86
C ILE A 48 3.03 0.47 -19.65
N CYS A 49 4.10 -0.31 -19.87
CA CYS A 49 5.03 -0.65 -18.81
C CYS A 49 5.91 0.57 -18.46
N ILE A 50 5.53 1.27 -17.40
CA ILE A 50 6.38 2.26 -16.75
C ILE A 50 7.18 1.51 -15.69
N LYS A 51 8.52 1.52 -15.82
CA LYS A 51 9.42 0.92 -14.84
C LYS A 51 9.16 1.53 -13.48
N GLY A 52 8.88 0.70 -12.50
CA GLY A 52 8.59 1.10 -11.13
C GLY A 52 8.60 -0.10 -10.21
N CYS A 53 7.93 0.04 -9.08
CA CYS A 53 7.85 -1.00 -8.07
C CYS A 53 6.48 -1.63 -8.05
N ASN A 54 6.45 -2.93 -7.79
CA ASN A 54 5.25 -3.70 -7.57
C ASN A 54 5.39 -4.47 -6.26
N CYS A 55 4.29 -4.66 -5.56
CA CYS A 55 4.27 -5.58 -4.45
C CYS A 55 4.34 -7.02 -4.96
N LYS A 56 5.10 -7.86 -4.26
CA LYS A 56 5.14 -9.30 -4.48
C LYS A 56 3.73 -9.88 -4.36
N SER A 57 3.53 -11.05 -4.96
CA SER A 57 2.24 -11.76 -4.87
C SER A 57 1.82 -11.95 -3.41
N GLY A 58 0.56 -11.61 -3.11
CA GLY A 58 0.00 -11.64 -1.75
C GLY A 58 0.14 -10.34 -0.96
N TYR A 59 0.88 -9.35 -1.48
CA TYR A 59 1.06 -8.05 -0.86
C TYR A 59 0.37 -6.94 -1.66
N VAL A 60 -0.04 -5.90 -0.95
CA VAL A 60 -0.67 -4.69 -1.50
C VAL A 60 0.05 -3.46 -0.95
N TYR A 61 0.14 -2.40 -1.75
CA TYR A 61 0.83 -1.18 -1.33
C TYR A 61 -0.03 -0.35 -0.38
N ASP A 62 0.54 0.06 0.74
CA ASP A 62 -0.12 0.95 1.70
C ASP A 62 0.53 2.34 1.66
N ASP A 63 -0.19 3.30 1.07
CA ASP A 63 0.25 4.68 0.93
C ASP A 63 0.54 5.38 2.27
N ASN A 64 0.05 4.86 3.40
CA ASN A 64 0.27 5.48 4.72
C ASN A 64 1.62 5.12 5.33
N VAL A 65 2.12 3.91 5.05
CA VAL A 65 3.41 3.42 5.57
C VAL A 65 4.47 3.34 4.49
N GLU A 66 4.10 3.60 3.23
CA GLU A 66 4.95 3.58 2.06
C GLU A 66 5.64 2.22 1.83
N GLU A 67 4.93 1.14 2.17
CA GLU A 67 5.43 -0.25 2.12
C GLU A 67 4.32 -1.21 1.64
N CYS A 68 4.75 -2.33 1.05
CA CYS A 68 3.93 -3.47 0.65
C CYS A 68 3.62 -4.32 1.89
N VAL A 69 2.34 -4.37 2.23
CA VAL A 69 1.80 -5.05 3.41
C VAL A 69 0.85 -6.17 3.00
N LEU A 70 0.49 -7.03 3.95
CA LEU A 70 -0.59 -8.00 3.73
C LEU A 70 -1.93 -7.26 3.67
N LEU A 71 -2.85 -7.76 2.84
CA LEU A 71 -4.19 -7.17 2.71
C LEU A 71 -4.94 -7.11 4.05
N GLU A 72 -4.71 -8.10 4.92
CA GLU A 72 -5.28 -8.12 6.27
C GLU A 72 -4.83 -6.93 7.13
N ASP A 73 -3.63 -6.41 6.91
CA ASP A 73 -3.10 -5.27 7.67
C ASP A 73 -3.72 -3.95 7.19
N CYS A 74 -4.08 -3.83 5.91
CA CYS A 74 -4.94 -2.75 5.43
C CYS A 74 -6.30 -2.74 6.15
N ILE A 75 -6.93 -3.92 6.26
CA ILE A 75 -8.28 -4.06 6.84
C ILE A 75 -8.25 -3.82 8.36
N LYS A 76 -7.25 -4.34 9.06
CA LYS A 76 -7.07 -4.10 10.50
C LYS A 76 -7.04 -2.60 10.79
N LYS A 77 -6.27 -1.82 10.02
CA LYS A 77 -6.24 -0.35 10.15
C LYS A 77 -7.61 0.30 9.95
N MET A 78 -8.35 -0.11 8.92
CA MET A 78 -9.72 0.40 8.68
C MET A 78 -10.68 0.05 9.83
N THR A 79 -10.59 -1.15 10.39
CA THR A 79 -11.45 -1.56 11.52
C THR A 79 -11.06 -0.88 12.82
N VAL A 80 -9.78 -0.60 13.06
CA VAL A 80 -9.33 0.20 14.20
C VAL A 80 -9.85 1.63 14.04
N SER A 81 -9.69 2.25 12.87
CA SER A 81 -10.23 3.58 12.60
C SER A 81 -11.75 3.65 12.82
N ALA A 82 -12.52 2.68 12.30
CA ALA A 82 -13.96 2.60 12.55
C ALA A 82 -14.33 2.37 14.02
N LYS A 83 -13.53 1.58 14.75
CA LYS A 83 -13.68 1.38 16.21
C LYS A 83 -13.31 2.62 17.00
N GLU A 84 -12.31 3.40 16.58
CA GLU A 84 -11.94 4.68 17.19
C GLU A 84 -13.05 5.70 16.96
N PHE A 85 -13.57 5.84 15.74
CA PHE A 85 -14.76 6.65 15.47
C PHE A 85 -15.95 6.20 16.32
N GLY A 86 -16.19 4.88 16.44
CA GLY A 86 -17.22 4.32 17.34
C GLY A 86 -16.95 4.55 18.83
N MET A 87 -15.67 4.65 19.24
CA MET A 87 -15.24 4.97 20.60
C MET A 87 -15.48 6.45 20.92
N PHE A 88 -15.25 7.35 19.96
CA PHE A 88 -15.59 8.78 20.09
C PHE A 88 -17.11 8.99 20.22
N ILE A 89 -17.95 8.25 19.48
CA ILE A 89 -19.41 8.34 19.65
C ILE A 89 -19.84 7.82 21.04
N LYS A 90 -19.18 6.78 21.56
CA LYS A 90 -19.50 6.25 22.89
C LYS A 90 -19.10 7.22 24.02
N TYR A 91 -18.04 8.01 23.85
CA TYR A 91 -17.56 8.99 24.82
C TYR A 91 -18.20 10.38 24.72
N GLN A 92 -18.91 10.73 23.64
CA GLN A 92 -19.71 11.96 23.54
C GLN A 92 -21.17 11.80 24.00
N MET A 93 -21.58 10.61 24.42
CA MET A 93 -22.90 10.34 25.02
C MET A 93 -22.87 10.26 26.56
N VAL A 94 -21.92 10.94 27.21
CA VAL A 94 -21.85 11.10 28.67
C VAL A 94 -21.72 12.58 29.02
#